data_AF-G3IYX3-F1
#
_entry.id   AF-G3IYX3-F1
#
_cell.length_a   1.000
_cell.length_b   1.000
_cell.length_c   1.000
_cell.angle_alpha   90.00
_cell.angle_beta   90.00
_cell.angle_gamma   90.00
#
_symmetry.space_group_name_H-M   'P 1'
#
loop_
_entity.id
_entity.type
_entity.pdbx_description
1 polymer ?
#
loop_
_entity_poly.entity_id
_entity_poly.type
_entity_poly.pdbx_seq_one_letter_code
_entity_poly.pdbx_strand_id
1 'polypeptide(L)'
;MSKRNLKTKPSNIDWAAVNAAPLADVPDEDSPELTSEEFTELRPLAEVLPGLDLGKQRITIMLDEAVVQAYKAKAGGRGYQTLINDTLRRALEVDSVKEALREVIREELHRA
;
A
#
# COMPACT_ATOMS: atom_id res chain seq x y z
N MET A 1 11.88 -6.73 -17.20
CA MET A 1 12.34 -5.56 -16.43
C MET A 1 12.36 -5.92 -14.95
N SER A 2 13.48 -5.69 -14.26
CA SER A 2 13.75 -6.23 -12.92
C SER A 2 13.11 -5.37 -11.83
N LYS A 3 12.11 -5.91 -11.13
CA LYS A 3 11.43 -5.28 -10.00
C LYS A 3 12.33 -5.37 -8.76
N ARG A 4 13.04 -4.30 -8.40
CA ARG A 4 13.78 -4.24 -7.12
C ARG A 4 12.81 -3.84 -6.01
N ASN A 5 12.40 -4.80 -5.20
CA ASN A 5 11.71 -4.51 -3.94
C ASN A 5 12.72 -3.98 -2.92
N LEU A 6 12.46 -2.80 -2.35
CA LEU A 6 13.26 -2.24 -1.26
C LEU A 6 13.05 -3.10 -0.02
N LYS A 7 14.05 -3.90 0.37
CA LYS A 7 14.06 -4.62 1.64
C LYS A 7 14.49 -3.65 2.74
N THR A 8 13.57 -3.20 3.59
CA THR A 8 13.92 -2.43 4.78
C THR A 8 14.37 -3.38 5.89
N LYS A 9 15.48 -3.05 6.57
CA LYS A 9 15.90 -3.77 7.78
C LYS A 9 14.96 -3.40 8.93
N PRO A 10 14.66 -4.31 9.86
CA PRO A 10 13.94 -3.94 11.07
C PRO A 10 14.76 -2.90 11.84
N SER A 11 14.17 -1.74 12.12
CA SER A 11 14.82 -0.68 12.88
C SER A 11 14.72 -0.96 14.38
N ASN A 12 15.83 -0.86 15.10
CA ASN A 12 15.90 -1.04 16.55
C ASN A 12 15.58 0.27 17.30
N ILE A 13 14.61 1.04 16.81
CA ILE A 13 14.26 2.35 17.37
C ILE A 13 13.23 2.14 18.49
N ASP A 14 13.53 2.68 19.67
CA ASP A 14 12.55 2.79 20.76
C ASP A 14 11.58 3.94 20.47
N TRP A 15 10.50 3.61 19.78
CA TRP A 15 9.45 4.57 19.42
C TRP A 15 8.74 5.17 20.64
N ALA A 16 8.71 4.48 21.79
CA ALA A 16 8.07 5.02 22.99
C ALA A 16 8.89 6.17 23.57
N ALA A 17 10.21 6.03 23.60
CA ALA A 17 11.12 7.11 24.00
C ALA A 17 11.07 8.30 23.02
N VAL A 18 11.03 8.04 21.71
CA VAL A 18 10.93 9.10 20.68
C VAL A 18 9.64 9.92 20.85
N ASN A 19 8.49 9.26 21.08
CA ASN A 19 7.21 9.96 21.23
C ASN A 19 7.09 10.72 22.56
N ALA A 20 7.83 10.31 23.60
CA ALA A 20 7.86 10.98 24.90
C ALA A 20 8.81 12.19 24.92
N ALA A 21 9.68 12.32 23.91
CA ALA A 21 10.57 13.47 23.81
C ALA A 21 9.75 14.75 23.55
N PRO A 22 10.06 15.85 24.25
CA PRO A 22 9.43 17.13 23.96
C PRO A 22 9.82 17.57 22.55
N LEU A 23 8.83 18.07 21.80
CA LEU A 23 9.10 18.70 20.52
C LEU A 23 9.92 19.97 20.75
N ALA A 24 10.93 20.20 19.92
CA ALA A 24 11.65 21.46 19.93
C ALA A 24 10.73 22.58 19.43
N ASP A 25 10.71 23.71 20.13
CA ASP A 25 9.91 24.90 19.74
C ASP A 25 10.55 25.67 18.58
N VAL A 26 11.83 25.41 18.30
CA VAL A 26 12.59 26.03 17.21
C VAL A 26 13.06 24.96 16.22
N PRO A 27 13.01 25.25 14.90
CA PRO A 27 13.59 24.36 13.89
C PRO A 27 15.09 24.17 14.11
N ASP A 28 15.58 22.98 13.75
CA ASP A 28 17.02 22.70 13.73
C ASP A 28 17.70 23.57 12.66
N GLU A 29 18.93 24.02 12.94
CA GLU A 29 19.72 24.89 12.04
C GLU A 29 19.90 24.27 10.64
N ASP A 30 20.05 22.95 10.56
CA ASP A 30 20.23 22.20 9.30
C ASP A 30 18.89 21.83 8.61
N SER A 31 17.74 22.13 9.23
CA SER A 31 16.41 21.78 8.72
C SER A 31 15.43 22.96 8.86
N PRO A 32 15.65 24.05 8.12
CA PRO A 32 14.77 25.21 8.14
C PRO A 32 13.36 24.87 7.62
N GLU A 33 12.37 25.71 7.95
CA GLU A 33 11.02 25.58 7.43
C GLU A 33 10.99 25.83 5.91
N LEU A 34 10.29 24.95 5.19
CA LEU A 34 10.06 25.11 3.75
C LEU A 34 9.16 26.31 3.49
N THR A 35 9.68 27.30 2.78
CA THR A 35 8.88 28.42 2.28
C THR A 35 7.99 27.98 1.12
N SER A 36 6.91 28.74 0.86
CA SER A 36 6.01 28.45 -0.27
C SER A 36 6.69 28.57 -1.64
N GLU A 37 7.73 29.40 -1.73
CA GLU A 37 8.56 29.57 -2.93
C GLU A 37 9.42 28.32 -3.17
N GLU A 38 10.14 27.86 -2.14
CA GLU A 38 10.93 26.62 -2.21
C GLU A 38 10.07 25.40 -2.51
N PHE A 39 8.85 25.33 -1.95
CA PHE A 39 7.91 24.24 -2.22
C PHE A 39 7.54 24.14 -3.71
N THR A 40 7.51 25.29 -4.41
CA THR A 40 7.21 25.34 -5.84
C THR A 40 8.39 24.86 -6.69
N GLU A 41 9.62 24.98 -6.18
CA GLU A 41 10.84 24.48 -6.85
C GLU A 41 11.05 22.97 -6.65
N LEU A 42 10.33 22.36 -5.70
CA LEU A 42 10.44 20.92 -5.45
C LEU A 42 9.98 20.11 -6.66
N ARG A 43 10.83 19.17 -7.06
CA ARG A 43 10.50 18.21 -8.12
C ARG A 43 9.66 17.07 -7.56
N PRO A 44 8.59 16.66 -8.25
CA PRO A 44 7.81 15.51 -7.83
C PRO A 44 8.67 14.25 -7.80
N LEU A 45 8.43 13.40 -6.80
CA LEU A 45 9.20 12.16 -6.57
C LEU A 45 9.26 11.25 -7.81
N ALA A 46 8.18 11.23 -8.60
CA ALA A 46 8.09 10.46 -9.84
C ALA A 46 9.08 10.93 -10.93
N GLU A 47 9.48 12.20 -10.90
CA GLU A 47 10.47 12.78 -11.83
C GLU A 47 11.90 12.46 -11.39
N VAL A 48 12.17 12.51 -10.08
CA VAL A 48 13.51 12.28 -9.51
C VAL A 48 13.85 10.77 -9.47
N LEU A 49 12.84 9.89 -9.46
CA LEU A 49 13.01 8.44 -9.46
C LEU A 49 12.41 7.80 -10.73
N PRO A 50 13.12 7.84 -11.87
CA PRO A 50 12.67 7.18 -13.10
C PRO A 50 12.52 5.67 -12.88
N GLY A 51 11.32 5.15 -13.11
CA GLY A 51 10.98 3.74 -12.89
C GLY A 51 10.27 3.44 -11.57
N LEU A 52 9.82 4.47 -10.83
CA LEU A 52 8.90 4.32 -9.71
C LEU A 52 7.51 3.89 -10.19
N ASP A 53 7.36 2.61 -10.52
CA ASP A 53 6.06 2.00 -10.77
C ASP A 53 5.44 1.60 -9.42
N LEU A 54 4.44 2.36 -8.98
CA LEU A 54 3.67 2.05 -7.77
C LEU A 54 2.80 0.80 -7.93
N GLY A 55 2.74 0.20 -9.13
CA GLY A 55 2.01 -1.03 -9.42
C GLY A 55 0.49 -0.86 -9.30
N LYS A 56 0.00 0.38 -9.40
CA LYS A 56 -1.42 0.73 -9.27
C LYS A 56 -1.90 1.39 -10.56
N GLN A 57 -2.94 0.82 -11.15
CA GLN A 57 -3.60 1.40 -12.32
C GLN A 57 -4.85 2.16 -11.89
N ARG A 58 -5.00 3.40 -12.37
CA ARG A 58 -6.25 4.16 -12.20
C ARG A 58 -7.28 3.63 -13.20
N ILE A 59 -8.43 3.21 -12.69
CA ILE A 59 -9.55 2.71 -13.49
C ILE A 59 -10.83 3.46 -13.09
N THR A 60 -11.79 3.56 -14.01
CA THR A 60 -13.14 4.06 -13.72
C THR A 60 -14.05 2.86 -13.55
N ILE A 61 -14.54 2.64 -12.34
CA ILE A 61 -15.50 1.57 -12.01
C ILE A 61 -16.60 2.14 -11.11
N MET A 62 -17.80 1.56 -11.20
CA MET A 62 -18.87 1.80 -10.24
C MET A 62 -18.77 0.76 -9.11
N LEU A 63 -18.84 1.20 -7.87
CA LEU A 63 -18.95 0.36 -6.69
C LEU A 63 -20.17 0.80 -5.88
N ASP A 64 -20.87 -0.16 -5.28
CA ASP A 64 -22.01 0.14 -4.44
C ASP A 64 -21.63 1.05 -3.26
N GLU A 65 -22.48 2.02 -2.98
CA GLU A 65 -22.24 2.97 -1.90
C GLU A 65 -22.07 2.26 -0.56
N ALA A 66 -22.90 1.26 -0.26
CA ALA A 66 -22.81 0.46 0.97
C ALA A 66 -21.45 -0.22 1.12
N VAL A 67 -20.86 -0.71 0.02
CA VAL A 67 -19.53 -1.33 0.02
C VAL A 67 -18.47 -0.28 0.33
N VAL A 68 -18.49 0.86 -0.36
CA VAL A 68 -17.53 1.95 -0.13
C VAL A 68 -17.60 2.44 1.32
N GLN A 69 -18.80 2.65 1.87
CA GLN A 69 -18.99 3.08 3.25
C GLN A 69 -18.48 2.04 4.25
N ALA A 70 -18.75 0.76 4.02
CA ALA A 70 -18.24 -0.32 4.88
C ALA A 70 -16.71 -0.35 4.91
N TYR A 71 -16.04 -0.16 3.77
CA TYR A 71 -14.57 -0.10 3.72
C TYR A 71 -14.00 1.20 4.31
N LYS A 72 -14.68 2.33 4.17
CA LYS A 72 -14.32 3.58 4.84
C LYS A 72 -14.40 3.45 6.36
N ALA A 73 -15.45 2.83 6.89
CA ALA A 73 -15.59 2.59 8.33
C ALA A 73 -14.49 1.65 8.87
N LYS A 74 -14.09 0.64 8.09
CA LYS A 74 -13.01 -0.30 8.44
C LYS A 74 -11.60 0.27 8.31
N ALA A 75 -11.43 1.37 7.58
CA ALA A 75 -10.12 1.91 7.19
C ALA A 75 -9.30 2.40 8.39
N GLY A 76 -9.91 3.03 9.40
CA GLY A 76 -9.16 3.65 10.51
C GLY A 76 -8.14 4.65 9.96
N GLY A 77 -6.85 4.26 9.90
CA GLY A 77 -5.76 5.00 9.24
C GLY A 77 -5.18 4.37 7.95
N ARG A 78 -5.60 3.15 7.58
CA ARG A 78 -5.19 2.46 6.34
C ARG A 78 -6.20 2.82 5.25
N GLY A 79 -5.79 3.52 4.19
CA GLY A 79 -6.71 4.00 3.14
C GLY A 79 -7.69 2.93 2.64
N TYR A 80 -8.99 3.26 2.57
CA TYR A 80 -10.05 2.30 2.23
C TYR A 80 -9.82 1.60 0.88
N GLN A 81 -9.20 2.27 -0.08
CA GLN A 81 -8.81 1.67 -1.37
C GLN A 81 -7.80 0.53 -1.21
N THR A 82 -6.88 0.63 -0.25
CA THR A 82 -5.93 -0.44 0.07
C THR A 82 -6.67 -1.68 0.57
N LEU A 83 -7.67 -1.52 1.43
CA LEU A 83 -8.47 -2.64 1.92
C LEU A 83 -9.30 -3.30 0.83
N ILE A 84 -9.85 -2.51 -0.10
CA ILE A 84 -10.55 -3.03 -1.28
C ILE A 84 -9.59 -3.87 -2.12
N ASN A 85 -8.42 -3.32 -2.45
CA ASN A 85 -7.41 -4.03 -3.23
C ASN A 85 -6.93 -5.32 -2.56
N ASP A 86 -6.66 -5.29 -1.25
CA ASP A 86 -6.24 -6.47 -0.47
C ASP A 86 -7.33 -7.55 -0.46
N THR A 87 -8.61 -7.15 -0.50
CA THR A 87 -9.73 -8.10 -0.57
C THR A 87 -9.86 -8.71 -1.96
N LEU A 88 -9.73 -7.91 -3.02
CA LEU A 88 -9.75 -8.41 -4.40
C LEU A 88 -8.60 -9.40 -4.65
N ARG A 89 -7.40 -9.14 -4.12
CA ARG A 89 -6.26 -10.07 -4.23
C ARG A 89 -6.56 -11.42 -3.58
N ARG A 90 -7.07 -11.40 -2.34
CA ARG A 90 -7.43 -12.63 -1.62
C ARG A 90 -8.52 -13.43 -2.33
N ALA A 91 -9.49 -12.74 -2.95
CA ALA A 91 -10.53 -13.41 -3.73
C ALA A 91 -9.94 -14.18 -4.93
N LEU A 92 -9.02 -13.54 -5.67
CA LEU A 92 -8.33 -14.18 -6.80
C LEU A 92 -7.49 -15.40 -6.39
N GLU A 93 -6.79 -15.31 -5.25
CA GLU A 93 -6.04 -16.44 -4.71
C GLU A 93 -6.96 -17.62 -4.36
N VAL A 94 -8.07 -17.34 -3.67
CA VAL A 94 -9.05 -18.37 -3.29
C VAL A 94 -9.66 -19.05 -4.50
N ASP A 95 -10.00 -18.31 -5.55
CA ASP A 95 -10.55 -18.89 -6.77
C ASP A 95 -9.53 -19.81 -7.42
N SER A 96 -8.28 -19.36 -7.62
CA SER A 96 -7.23 -20.20 -8.20
C SER A 96 -7.03 -21.55 -7.48
N VAL A 97 -7.15 -21.56 -6.14
CA VAL A 97 -7.06 -22.79 -5.33
C VAL A 97 -8.27 -23.70 -5.57
N LYS A 98 -9.49 -23.14 -5.68
CA LYS A 98 -10.70 -23.92 -5.98
C LYS A 98 -10.62 -24.56 -7.35
N GLU A 99 -10.12 -23.84 -8.35
CA GLU A 99 -9.92 -24.38 -9.70
C GLU A 99 -8.94 -25.55 -9.70
N ALA A 100 -7.76 -25.40 -9.05
CA ALA A 100 -6.79 -26.47 -8.92
C ALA A 100 -7.37 -27.70 -8.21
N LEU A 101 -8.13 -27.49 -7.12
CA LEU A 101 -8.79 -28.58 -6.40
C LEU A 101 -9.81 -29.32 -7.27
N ARG A 102 -10.60 -28.60 -8.08
CA ARG A 102 -11.56 -29.20 -9.02
C ARG A 102 -10.88 -30.05 -10.08
N GLU A 103 -9.72 -29.63 -10.57
CA GLU A 103 -8.92 -30.42 -11.50
C GLU A 103 -8.43 -31.72 -10.87
N VAL A 104 -7.82 -31.64 -9.69
CA VAL A 104 -7.34 -32.82 -8.95
C VAL A 104 -8.49 -33.79 -8.67
N ILE A 105 -9.63 -33.30 -8.18
CA ILE A 105 -10.80 -34.16 -7.93
C ILE A 105 -11.29 -34.82 -9.22
N ARG A 106 -11.32 -34.09 -10.34
CA ARG A 106 -11.75 -34.66 -11.62
C ARG A 106 -10.78 -35.73 -12.09
N GLU A 107 -9.48 -35.50 -11.95
CA GLU A 107 -8.45 -36.48 -12.31
C GLU A 107 -8.59 -37.76 -11.49
N GLU A 108 -8.73 -37.66 -10.17
CA GLU A 108 -8.92 -38.81 -9.28
C GLU A 108 -10.21 -39.59 -9.60
N LEU A 109 -11.30 -38.89 -9.91
CA LEU A 109 -12.56 -39.53 -10.32
C LEU A 109 -12.48 -40.23 -11.68
N HIS A 110 -11.62 -39.79 -12.60
CA HIS A 110 -11.42 -40.45 -13.90
C HIS A 110 -10.42 -41.61 -13.84
N ARG A 111 -9.61 -41.67 -12.78
CA ARG A 111 -8.59 -42.71 -12.59
C ARG A 111 -9.12 -43.94 -11.87
N ALA A 112 -10.23 -43.79 -11.14
CA ALA A 112 -10.98 -44.86 -10.47
C ALA A 112 -11.98 -45.53 -11.42
#